data_AF-A0A369H643-F1
#
_entry.id   AF-A0A369H643-F1
#
_cell.length_a   1.000
_cell.length_b   1.000
_cell.length_c   1.000
_cell.angle_alpha   90.00
_cell.angle_beta   90.00
_cell.angle_gamma   90.00
#
_symmetry.space_group_name_H-M   'P 1'
#
loop_
_entity.id
_entity.type
_entity.pdbx_description
1 polymer ?
#
loop_
_entity_poly.entity_id
_entity_poly.type
_entity_poly.pdbx_seq_one_letter_code
_entity_poly.pdbx_strand_id
1 'polypeptide(L)'
;MKRGPKGHTLRRKKANADKSLDKLPKNPTLDEVKKADAHISLTELEERVNDVRESWETDSLFEDALEELSGDASLTANDELKGCCCSPEEAGRLRRELREYGPAVFCQRTVDAGRYTAKKLLTAFNIRPPPFLQGQPDEAYYSLLSLAISRELSKRAKLSRWNSVDDAVDLLNNCNNIVVITGAGISTSLGIPDFRSKGTGLYSKLEHLGLADPQEVFDIGVFKQDPSIFYSVAKDIVPATDRFTPTHQFIAMLHQRQKLLTNYSQNIDNLEVKAGLPRDRLIQCHGSFGSATCVQCHHRMPGDDILPHIRAGQVPPCPRCAKALRANSASSGSLKRKRSSGGADKKRRRWSDQSSGNDDDDDDEPQTGVMKPDITFFGEPLPDEFSRRLTEHDRDKVDLVVVIGTSLKVTPVSEIVSWLPPQIPQIYISRQPVNHINFDIDLLGDCDVVVAELCRRLAWPLRHEMAVPDDQKIEVKPEPGYTSRHVFDLAKPSTTTAAVADVKNKKKP
;
A
#
# COMPACT_ATOMS: atom_id res chain seq x y z
N MET A 1 18.94 -38.77 -22.77
CA MET A 1 17.50 -38.74 -23.13
C MET A 1 16.68 -38.46 -21.89
N LYS A 2 15.72 -37.54 -22.05
CA LYS A 2 15.00 -36.75 -21.04
C LYS A 2 14.26 -37.58 -19.99
N ARG A 3 14.36 -37.23 -18.72
CA ARG A 3 13.31 -37.48 -17.71
C ARG A 3 12.61 -36.15 -17.45
N GLY A 4 11.43 -35.98 -18.05
CA GLY A 4 10.59 -34.79 -17.88
C GLY A 4 9.75 -34.84 -16.60
N PRO A 5 9.23 -33.69 -16.13
CA PRO A 5 8.43 -33.59 -14.91
C PRO A 5 7.03 -34.17 -15.13
N LYS A 6 6.49 -34.83 -14.09
CA LYS A 6 5.12 -35.33 -14.04
C LYS A 6 4.15 -34.16 -14.03
N GLY A 7 3.43 -33.95 -15.13
CA GLY A 7 2.30 -33.04 -15.16
C GLY A 7 1.15 -33.58 -14.31
N HIS A 8 0.65 -32.77 -13.38
CA HIS A 8 -0.66 -32.95 -12.78
C HIS A 8 -1.71 -32.77 -13.88
N THR A 9 -2.21 -33.89 -14.43
CA THR A 9 -3.41 -33.88 -15.26
C THR A 9 -4.61 -33.60 -14.36
N LEU A 10 -5.12 -32.37 -14.42
CA LEU A 10 -6.46 -32.04 -13.97
C LEU A 10 -7.43 -33.03 -14.62
N ARG A 11 -7.99 -33.95 -13.81
CA ARG A 11 -9.11 -34.78 -14.22
C ARG A 11 -10.22 -33.83 -14.64
N ARG A 12 -10.51 -33.75 -15.95
CA ARG A 12 -11.79 -33.27 -16.46
C ARG A 12 -12.88 -34.12 -15.81
N LYS A 13 -13.41 -33.68 -14.67
CA LYS A 13 -14.75 -34.08 -14.24
C LYS A 13 -15.65 -33.62 -15.38
N LYS A 14 -16.29 -34.56 -16.08
CA LYS A 14 -17.43 -34.23 -16.94
C LYS A 14 -18.38 -33.41 -16.07
N ALA A 15 -18.61 -32.16 -16.47
CA ALA A 15 -19.69 -31.37 -15.92
C ALA A 15 -20.95 -32.26 -15.99
N ASN A 16 -21.51 -32.58 -14.83
CA ASN A 16 -22.88 -33.06 -14.81
C ASN A 16 -23.70 -31.83 -15.18
N ALA A 17 -24.00 -31.68 -16.47
CA ALA A 17 -24.97 -30.71 -16.94
C ALA A 17 -26.23 -30.92 -16.10
N ASP A 18 -26.52 -29.95 -15.25
CA ASP A 18 -27.76 -29.95 -14.49
C ASP A 18 -28.92 -29.97 -15.49
N LYS A 19 -29.91 -30.82 -15.20
CA LYS A 19 -30.95 -31.28 -16.14
C LYS A 19 -32.03 -30.23 -16.41
N SER A 20 -31.66 -28.95 -16.55
CA SER A 20 -32.61 -27.85 -16.78
C SER A 20 -33.13 -27.85 -18.22
N LEU A 21 -32.24 -28.08 -19.21
CA LEU A 21 -32.61 -28.25 -20.62
C LEU A 21 -33.38 -29.56 -20.88
N ASP A 22 -33.05 -30.63 -20.15
CA ASP A 22 -33.72 -31.93 -20.25
C ASP A 22 -35.15 -31.92 -19.66
N LYS A 23 -35.53 -30.88 -18.91
CA LYS A 23 -36.87 -30.67 -18.35
C LYS A 23 -37.80 -29.86 -19.27
N LEU A 24 -37.29 -29.39 -20.41
CA LEU A 24 -38.10 -28.64 -21.37
C LEU A 24 -39.10 -29.57 -22.09
N PRO A 25 -40.34 -29.13 -22.34
CA PRO A 25 -41.30 -29.89 -23.14
C PRO A 25 -40.77 -30.08 -24.58
N LYS A 26 -41.25 -31.11 -25.30
CA LYS A 26 -40.73 -31.49 -26.65
C LYS A 26 -40.75 -30.37 -27.70
N ASN A 27 -41.54 -29.31 -27.51
CA ASN A 27 -41.51 -28.08 -28.29
C ASN A 27 -41.51 -26.88 -27.31
N PRO A 28 -40.33 -26.46 -26.80
CA PRO A 28 -40.25 -25.33 -25.89
C PRO A 28 -40.45 -24.02 -26.66
N THR A 29 -41.15 -23.09 -26.05
CA THR A 29 -41.28 -21.73 -26.57
C THR A 29 -39.95 -20.98 -26.45
N LEU A 30 -39.75 -19.97 -27.29
CA LEU A 30 -38.51 -19.17 -27.31
C LEU A 30 -38.20 -18.51 -25.95
N ASP A 31 -39.23 -18.23 -25.15
CA ASP A 31 -39.11 -17.69 -23.80
C ASP A 31 -38.73 -18.74 -22.75
N GLU A 32 -39.11 -20.01 -22.94
CA GLU A 32 -38.73 -21.12 -22.06
C GLU A 32 -37.26 -21.52 -22.29
N VAL A 33 -36.80 -21.47 -23.54
CA VAL A 33 -35.38 -21.66 -23.89
C VAL A 33 -34.54 -20.52 -23.32
N LYS A 34 -34.98 -19.26 -23.45
CA LYS A 34 -34.29 -18.10 -22.84
C LYS A 34 -34.24 -18.17 -21.32
N LYS A 35 -35.31 -18.65 -20.66
CA LYS A 35 -35.32 -18.85 -19.21
C LYS A 35 -34.36 -19.96 -18.78
N ALA A 36 -34.27 -21.05 -19.53
CA ALA A 36 -33.33 -22.14 -19.25
C ALA A 36 -31.88 -21.70 -19.46
N ASP A 37 -31.58 -20.97 -20.54
CA ASP A 37 -30.26 -20.38 -20.81
C ASP A 37 -29.85 -19.36 -19.74
N ALA A 38 -30.77 -18.49 -19.30
CA ALA A 38 -30.51 -17.55 -18.21
C ALA A 38 -30.21 -18.29 -16.89
N HIS A 39 -30.90 -19.41 -16.62
CA HIS A 39 -30.65 -20.23 -15.44
C HIS A 39 -29.30 -20.93 -15.50
N ILE A 40 -28.86 -21.35 -16.70
CA ILE A 40 -27.52 -21.94 -16.92
C ILE A 40 -26.44 -20.87 -16.75
N SER A 41 -26.64 -19.66 -17.29
CA SER A 41 -25.75 -18.52 -17.09
C SER A 41 -25.65 -18.12 -15.61
N LEU A 42 -26.74 -18.22 -14.85
CA LEU A 42 -26.76 -17.96 -13.40
C LEU A 42 -25.96 -19.02 -12.63
N THR A 43 -26.15 -20.30 -12.93
CA THR A 43 -25.39 -21.38 -12.28
C THR A 43 -23.91 -21.35 -12.66
N GLU A 44 -23.57 -21.06 -13.92
CA GLU A 44 -22.18 -20.91 -14.36
C GLU A 44 -21.50 -19.68 -13.74
N LEU A 45 -22.24 -18.59 -13.51
CA LEU A 45 -21.73 -17.41 -12.81
C LEU A 45 -21.55 -17.68 -11.31
N GLU A 46 -22.48 -18.37 -10.66
CA GLU A 46 -22.35 -18.80 -9.26
C GLU A 46 -21.18 -19.76 -9.06
N GLU A 47 -21.00 -20.74 -9.95
CA GLU A 47 -19.85 -21.65 -9.94
C GLU A 47 -18.55 -20.87 -10.17
N ARG A 48 -18.51 -19.88 -11.08
CA ARG A 48 -17.33 -19.03 -11.28
C ARG A 48 -17.03 -18.11 -10.08
N VAL A 49 -18.04 -17.52 -9.44
CA VAL A 49 -17.85 -16.70 -8.23
C VAL A 49 -17.36 -17.55 -7.06
N ASN A 50 -17.86 -18.77 -6.91
CA ASN A 50 -17.42 -19.70 -5.86
C ASN A 50 -16.03 -20.31 -6.16
N ASP A 51 -15.75 -20.67 -7.41
CA ASP A 51 -14.43 -21.20 -7.83
C ASP A 51 -13.32 -20.13 -7.71
N VAL A 52 -13.62 -18.86 -8.01
CA VAL A 52 -12.69 -17.74 -7.80
C VAL A 52 -12.38 -17.55 -6.32
N ARG A 53 -13.35 -17.74 -5.43
CA ARG A 53 -13.16 -17.65 -3.98
C ARG A 53 -12.24 -18.75 -3.41
N GLU A 54 -12.05 -19.87 -4.12
CA GLU A 54 -11.21 -21.00 -3.70
C GLU A 54 -9.79 -20.98 -4.29
N SER A 55 -9.48 -20.10 -5.26
CA SER A 55 -8.20 -20.09 -6.00
C SER A 55 -7.26 -18.94 -5.59
N TRP A 56 -6.57 -19.13 -4.47
CA TRP A 56 -5.67 -18.15 -3.84
C TRP A 56 -4.45 -17.74 -4.70
N GLU A 57 -4.08 -18.52 -5.72
CA GLU A 57 -2.90 -18.26 -6.57
C GLU A 57 -3.21 -17.46 -7.85
N THR A 58 -4.48 -17.43 -8.29
CA THR A 58 -4.91 -16.61 -9.44
C THR A 58 -5.32 -15.20 -9.04
N ASP A 59 -5.52 -14.92 -7.75
CA ASP A 59 -5.94 -13.61 -7.28
C ASP A 59 -4.90 -12.52 -7.57
N SER A 60 -3.61 -12.73 -7.29
CA SER A 60 -2.60 -11.65 -7.43
C SER A 60 -2.41 -11.13 -8.88
N LEU A 61 -2.33 -12.02 -9.89
CA LEU A 61 -2.11 -11.60 -11.28
C LEU A 61 -3.31 -10.86 -11.88
N PHE A 62 -4.53 -11.24 -11.49
CA PHE A 62 -5.76 -10.59 -11.96
C PHE A 62 -6.12 -9.37 -11.11
N GLU A 63 -5.74 -9.35 -9.84
CA GLU A 63 -5.84 -8.19 -8.96
C GLU A 63 -4.96 -7.04 -9.46
N ASP A 64 -3.70 -7.31 -9.82
CA ASP A 64 -2.79 -6.33 -10.43
C ASP A 64 -3.40 -5.74 -11.73
N ALA A 65 -3.94 -6.60 -12.60
CA ALA A 65 -4.60 -6.17 -13.84
C ALA A 65 -5.88 -5.34 -13.60
N LEU A 66 -6.62 -5.65 -12.53
CA LEU A 66 -7.80 -4.88 -12.12
C LEU A 66 -7.43 -3.57 -11.43
N GLU A 67 -6.30 -3.52 -10.74
CA GLU A 67 -5.77 -2.28 -10.16
C GLU A 67 -5.38 -1.28 -11.25
N GLU A 68 -4.76 -1.74 -12.35
CA GLU A 68 -4.49 -0.91 -13.53
C GLU A 68 -5.79 -0.33 -14.15
N LEU A 69 -6.88 -1.09 -14.08
CA LEU A 69 -8.20 -0.67 -14.56
C LEU A 69 -8.95 0.19 -13.54
N SER A 70 -8.60 0.15 -12.26
CA SER A 70 -9.12 1.05 -11.23
C SER A 70 -8.32 2.34 -11.20
N GLY A 71 -8.66 3.27 -12.11
CA GLY A 71 -7.94 4.54 -12.23
C GLY A 71 -8.20 5.51 -11.07
N ASP A 72 -7.13 6.12 -10.54
CA ASP A 72 -7.11 7.22 -9.55
C ASP A 72 -7.67 8.57 -10.08
N ALA A 73 -8.26 8.59 -11.28
CA ALA A 73 -8.88 9.77 -11.85
C ALA A 73 -10.39 9.64 -11.77
N SER A 74 -11.05 10.63 -11.15
CA SER A 74 -12.50 10.80 -11.16
C SER A 74 -13.04 10.41 -12.54
N LEU A 75 -13.83 9.32 -12.60
CA LEU A 75 -14.46 8.77 -13.82
C LEU A 75 -15.34 9.82 -14.56
N THR A 76 -15.49 11.01 -13.97
CA THR A 76 -16.18 12.18 -14.49
C THR A 76 -15.37 13.03 -15.47
N ALA A 77 -14.06 12.81 -15.62
CA ALA A 77 -13.18 13.70 -16.39
C ALA A 77 -13.01 13.34 -17.88
N ASN A 78 -13.38 12.12 -18.30
CA ASN A 78 -13.31 11.71 -19.72
C ASN A 78 -14.65 11.90 -20.43
N ASP A 79 -14.65 12.73 -21.47
CA ASP A 79 -15.81 13.14 -22.27
C ASP A 79 -16.50 11.96 -23.00
N GLU A 80 -15.78 10.84 -23.23
CA GLU A 80 -16.26 9.66 -23.96
C GLU A 80 -17.12 8.68 -23.13
N LEU A 81 -17.19 8.84 -21.79
CA LEU A 81 -18.02 7.99 -20.91
C LEU A 81 -19.27 8.71 -20.35
N LYS A 82 -19.51 9.97 -20.75
CA LYS A 82 -20.71 10.73 -20.35
C LYS A 82 -21.97 10.03 -20.85
N GLY A 83 -22.67 9.35 -19.93
CA GLY A 83 -23.91 8.60 -20.17
C GLY A 83 -23.87 7.14 -19.73
N CYS A 84 -22.67 6.55 -19.55
CA CYS A 84 -22.50 5.15 -19.12
C CYS A 84 -21.93 4.99 -17.70
N CYS A 85 -21.52 6.08 -17.04
CA CYS A 85 -21.02 6.03 -15.65
C CYS A 85 -22.17 6.12 -14.64
N CYS A 86 -22.11 5.31 -13.58
CA CYS A 86 -22.93 5.49 -12.40
C CYS A 86 -22.56 6.80 -11.67
N SER A 87 -23.56 7.51 -11.15
CA SER A 87 -23.30 8.57 -10.17
C SER A 87 -22.76 7.97 -8.86
N PRO A 88 -22.03 8.73 -8.02
CA PRO A 88 -21.56 8.24 -6.72
C PRO A 88 -22.69 7.68 -5.84
N GLU A 89 -23.85 8.33 -5.85
CA GLU A 89 -25.05 7.89 -5.13
C GLU A 89 -25.63 6.59 -5.70
N GLU A 90 -25.72 6.48 -7.02
CA GLU A 90 -26.21 5.27 -7.69
C GLU A 90 -25.27 4.09 -7.45
N ALA A 91 -23.96 4.30 -7.53
CA ALA A 91 -22.95 3.30 -7.23
C ALA A 91 -23.05 2.84 -5.77
N GLY A 92 -23.21 3.77 -4.83
CA GLY A 92 -23.42 3.47 -3.41
C GLY A 92 -24.67 2.63 -3.16
N ARG A 93 -25.77 2.90 -3.87
CA ARG A 93 -27.01 2.12 -3.81
C ARG A 93 -26.81 0.70 -4.34
N LEU A 94 -26.22 0.55 -5.53
CA LEU A 94 -26.00 -0.75 -6.17
C LEU A 94 -25.10 -1.65 -5.32
N ARG A 95 -24.02 -1.11 -4.75
CA ARG A 95 -23.14 -1.86 -3.82
C ARG A 95 -23.88 -2.31 -2.56
N ARG A 96 -24.84 -1.53 -2.08
CA ARG A 96 -25.68 -1.89 -0.92
C ARG A 96 -26.66 -3.02 -1.28
N GLU A 97 -27.34 -2.90 -2.42
CA GLU A 97 -28.26 -3.94 -2.91
C GLU A 97 -27.52 -5.27 -3.13
N LEU A 98 -26.29 -5.22 -3.67
CA LEU A 98 -25.45 -6.42 -3.82
C LEU A 98 -25.19 -7.12 -2.48
N ARG A 99 -24.90 -6.38 -1.42
CA ARG A 99 -24.63 -6.95 -0.09
C ARG A 99 -25.92 -7.42 0.60
N GLU A 100 -27.03 -6.74 0.39
CA GLU A 100 -28.31 -7.05 1.03
C GLU A 100 -28.98 -8.28 0.43
N TYR A 101 -29.01 -8.39 -0.90
CA TYR A 101 -29.70 -9.47 -1.60
C TYR A 101 -28.78 -10.59 -2.09
N GLY A 102 -27.47 -10.37 -2.08
CA GLY A 102 -26.47 -11.30 -2.63
C GLY A 102 -26.31 -11.21 -4.14
N PRO A 103 -25.25 -11.84 -4.69
CA PRO A 103 -24.86 -11.71 -6.10
C PRO A 103 -25.91 -12.22 -7.08
N ALA A 104 -26.56 -13.36 -6.80
CA ALA A 104 -27.54 -13.96 -7.70
C ALA A 104 -28.79 -13.08 -7.91
N VAL A 105 -29.39 -12.62 -6.80
CA VAL A 105 -30.57 -11.74 -6.85
C VAL A 105 -30.21 -10.36 -7.41
N PHE A 106 -28.99 -9.88 -7.15
CA PHE A 106 -28.48 -8.64 -7.73
C PHE A 106 -28.37 -8.72 -9.26
N CYS A 107 -27.75 -9.76 -9.82
CA CYS A 107 -27.65 -9.96 -11.27
C CYS A 107 -29.04 -10.07 -11.91
N GLN A 108 -29.94 -10.85 -11.28
CA GLN A 108 -31.32 -11.01 -11.75
C GLN A 108 -32.08 -9.68 -11.85
N ARG A 109 -31.85 -8.77 -10.89
CA ARG A 109 -32.54 -7.47 -10.82
C ARG A 109 -31.89 -6.38 -11.66
N THR A 110 -30.65 -6.58 -12.11
CA THR A 110 -29.85 -5.57 -12.81
C THR A 110 -29.62 -5.94 -14.28
N VAL A 111 -28.63 -6.77 -14.57
CA VAL A 111 -28.22 -7.17 -15.92
C VAL A 111 -29.29 -8.03 -16.58
N ASP A 112 -29.77 -9.08 -15.91
CA ASP A 112 -30.71 -10.03 -16.52
C ASP A 112 -32.08 -9.40 -16.78
N ALA A 113 -32.47 -8.43 -15.95
CA ALA A 113 -33.67 -7.63 -16.13
C ALA A 113 -33.51 -6.52 -17.19
N GLY A 114 -32.31 -6.35 -17.76
CA GLY A 114 -32.00 -5.29 -18.72
C GLY A 114 -32.08 -3.88 -18.15
N ARG A 115 -32.06 -3.71 -16.81
CA ARG A 115 -32.12 -2.39 -16.16
C ARG A 115 -30.79 -1.64 -16.24
N TYR A 116 -29.70 -2.38 -16.24
CA TYR A 116 -28.33 -1.87 -16.25
C TYR A 116 -27.49 -2.69 -17.22
N THR A 117 -26.63 -2.02 -17.99
CA THR A 117 -25.59 -2.71 -18.75
C THR A 117 -24.45 -3.12 -17.81
N ALA A 118 -23.79 -4.24 -18.09
CA ALA A 118 -22.60 -4.69 -17.38
C ALA A 118 -21.50 -3.62 -17.41
N LYS A 119 -21.35 -2.90 -18.53
CA LYS A 119 -20.46 -1.73 -18.61
C LYS A 119 -20.76 -0.66 -17.56
N LYS A 120 -22.04 -0.33 -17.35
CA LYS A 120 -22.46 0.64 -16.34
C LYS A 120 -22.23 0.10 -14.93
N LEU A 121 -22.52 -1.18 -14.68
CA LEU A 121 -22.27 -1.80 -13.38
C LEU A 121 -20.79 -1.86 -13.01
N LEU A 122 -19.89 -2.12 -13.96
CA LEU A 122 -18.45 -2.06 -13.71
C LEU A 122 -18.01 -0.71 -13.15
N THR A 123 -18.58 0.39 -13.66
CA THR A 123 -18.32 1.73 -13.11
C THR A 123 -18.86 1.90 -11.67
N ALA A 124 -19.94 1.20 -11.29
CA ALA A 124 -20.44 1.19 -9.92
C ALA A 124 -19.45 0.53 -8.93
N PHE A 125 -18.59 -0.38 -9.42
CA PHE A 125 -17.53 -1.02 -8.65
C PHE A 125 -16.17 -0.34 -8.83
N ASN A 126 -16.14 0.90 -9.36
CA ASN A 126 -14.92 1.66 -9.66
C ASN A 126 -13.95 0.96 -10.62
N ILE A 127 -14.45 0.11 -11.52
CA ILE A 127 -13.65 -0.57 -12.53
C ILE A 127 -13.91 0.08 -13.87
N ARG A 128 -12.84 0.53 -14.53
CA ARG A 128 -12.93 1.08 -15.88
C ARG A 128 -13.06 -0.08 -16.88
N PRO A 129 -14.05 -0.03 -17.79
CA PRO A 129 -14.13 -0.97 -18.91
C PRO A 129 -12.83 -0.94 -19.73
N PRO A 130 -12.17 -2.08 -19.97
CA PRO A 130 -10.94 -2.12 -20.75
C PRO A 130 -11.15 -1.63 -22.20
N PRO A 131 -10.20 -0.89 -22.79
CA PRO A 131 -10.32 -0.39 -24.17
C PRO A 131 -10.54 -1.51 -25.20
N PHE A 132 -9.96 -2.69 -24.98
CA PHE A 132 -10.09 -3.83 -25.90
C PHE A 132 -11.49 -4.45 -25.93
N LEU A 133 -12.34 -4.20 -24.93
CA LEU A 133 -13.74 -4.63 -24.91
C LEU A 133 -14.69 -3.55 -25.47
N GLN A 134 -14.18 -2.38 -25.86
CA GLN A 134 -15.02 -1.27 -26.32
C GLN A 134 -15.79 -1.65 -27.59
N GLY A 135 -17.12 -1.53 -27.54
CA GLY A 135 -18.01 -1.90 -28.65
C GLY A 135 -18.43 -3.39 -28.69
N GLN A 136 -17.91 -4.22 -27.78
CA GLN A 136 -18.37 -5.60 -27.61
C GLN A 136 -19.76 -5.65 -26.94
N PRO A 137 -20.53 -6.74 -27.15
CA PRO A 137 -21.83 -6.92 -26.51
C PRO A 137 -21.67 -7.16 -25.00
N ASP A 138 -22.76 -7.00 -24.23
CA ASP A 138 -22.71 -6.92 -22.76
C ASP A 138 -22.19 -8.22 -22.12
N GLU A 139 -22.42 -9.36 -22.77
CA GLU A 139 -21.96 -10.69 -22.35
C GLU A 139 -20.44 -10.79 -22.24
N ALA A 140 -19.70 -10.00 -23.04
CA ALA A 140 -18.25 -9.96 -22.98
C ALA A 140 -17.72 -9.35 -21.67
N TYR A 141 -18.56 -8.60 -20.95
CA TYR A 141 -18.21 -7.96 -19.68
C TYR A 141 -18.60 -8.78 -18.45
N TYR A 142 -19.36 -9.88 -18.60
CA TYR A 142 -19.89 -10.64 -17.47
C TYR A 142 -18.80 -11.29 -16.61
N SER A 143 -17.70 -11.75 -17.22
CA SER A 143 -16.55 -12.28 -16.48
C SER A 143 -15.91 -11.22 -15.58
N LEU A 144 -15.70 -10.01 -16.13
CA LEU A 144 -15.14 -8.89 -15.39
C LEU A 144 -16.10 -8.40 -14.30
N LEU A 145 -17.41 -8.41 -14.57
CA LEU A 145 -18.45 -8.06 -13.61
C LEU A 145 -18.50 -9.08 -12.46
N SER A 146 -18.38 -10.37 -12.75
CA SER A 146 -18.30 -11.43 -11.74
C SER A 146 -17.15 -11.21 -10.77
N LEU A 147 -15.99 -10.85 -11.31
CA LEU A 147 -14.79 -10.58 -10.53
C LEU A 147 -14.94 -9.27 -9.72
N ALA A 148 -15.52 -8.23 -10.31
CA ALA A 148 -15.88 -6.98 -9.63
C ALA A 148 -16.79 -7.22 -8.43
N ILE A 149 -17.84 -8.03 -8.61
CA ILE A 149 -18.79 -8.40 -7.56
C ILE A 149 -18.09 -9.18 -6.44
N SER A 150 -17.26 -10.17 -6.80
CA SER A 150 -16.50 -10.98 -5.83
C SER A 150 -15.55 -10.10 -5.00
N ARG A 151 -14.82 -9.19 -5.66
CA ARG A 151 -13.95 -8.19 -5.01
C ARG A 151 -14.74 -7.24 -4.12
N GLU A 152 -15.94 -6.82 -4.51
CA GLU A 152 -16.74 -5.95 -3.64
C GLU A 152 -17.27 -6.70 -2.42
N LEU A 153 -17.68 -7.96 -2.57
CA LEU A 153 -18.16 -8.80 -1.47
C LEU A 153 -17.05 -9.19 -0.49
N SER A 154 -15.79 -9.28 -0.92
CA SER A 154 -14.65 -9.54 -0.03
C SER A 154 -14.32 -8.36 0.88
N LYS A 155 -14.65 -7.13 0.47
CA LYS A 155 -14.42 -5.93 1.30
C LYS A 155 -15.32 -5.92 2.54
N ARG A 156 -14.80 -5.38 3.64
CA ARG A 156 -15.59 -5.04 4.84
C ARG A 156 -16.79 -4.15 4.47
N ALA A 157 -17.95 -4.43 5.06
CA ALA A 157 -19.11 -3.56 4.95
C ALA A 157 -18.95 -2.36 5.89
N LYS A 158 -19.15 -1.15 5.36
CA LYS A 158 -19.16 0.09 6.13
C LYS A 158 -20.28 0.06 7.19
N LEU A 159 -19.98 0.52 8.40
CA LEU A 159 -20.97 0.76 9.43
C LEU A 159 -21.75 2.03 9.11
N SER A 160 -23.08 1.91 8.99
CA SER A 160 -23.98 3.01 8.65
C SER A 160 -24.13 4.04 9.78
N ARG A 161 -23.85 3.65 11.04
CA ARG A 161 -24.01 4.49 12.24
C ARG A 161 -23.01 5.65 12.34
N TRP A 162 -21.84 5.55 11.70
CA TRP A 162 -20.74 6.53 11.82
C TRP A 162 -20.49 7.19 10.47
N ASN A 163 -20.58 8.51 10.38
CA ASN A 163 -20.36 9.22 9.11
C ASN A 163 -19.75 10.62 9.27
N SER A 164 -19.96 11.28 10.40
CA SER A 164 -19.58 12.69 10.58
C SER A 164 -18.20 12.86 11.23
N VAL A 165 -17.66 14.08 11.16
CA VAL A 165 -16.44 14.43 11.92
C VAL A 165 -16.70 14.36 13.43
N ASP A 166 -17.92 14.68 13.87
CA ASP A 166 -18.29 14.61 15.28
C ASP A 166 -18.36 13.15 15.77
N ASP A 167 -18.81 12.22 14.92
CA ASP A 167 -18.72 10.78 15.20
C ASP A 167 -17.26 10.34 15.39
N ALA A 168 -16.33 10.86 14.58
CA ALA A 168 -14.90 10.56 14.73
C ALA A 168 -14.34 11.08 16.07
N VAL A 169 -14.76 12.29 16.47
CA VAL A 169 -14.41 12.88 17.78
C VAL A 169 -14.97 12.05 18.93
N ASP A 170 -16.24 11.65 18.84
CA ASP A 170 -16.91 10.82 19.85
C ASP A 170 -16.23 9.45 19.98
N LEU A 171 -15.86 8.83 18.86
CA LEU A 171 -15.11 7.57 18.84
C LEU A 171 -13.74 7.73 19.52
N LEU A 172 -12.97 8.76 19.15
CA LEU A 172 -11.66 9.03 19.77
C LEU A 172 -11.77 9.33 21.27
N ASN A 173 -12.86 9.98 21.69
CA ASN A 173 -13.08 10.30 23.10
C ASN A 173 -13.47 9.06 23.94
N ASN A 174 -14.30 8.16 23.38
CA ASN A 174 -14.88 7.03 24.12
C ASN A 174 -14.07 5.72 24.02
N CYS A 175 -13.34 5.50 22.93
CA CYS A 175 -12.52 4.28 22.75
C CYS A 175 -11.20 4.36 23.54
N ASN A 176 -10.70 3.19 23.99
CA ASN A 176 -9.49 3.09 24.80
C ASN A 176 -8.47 2.06 24.28
N ASN A 177 -8.83 1.27 23.27
CA ASN A 177 -7.97 0.27 22.65
C ASN A 177 -7.82 0.57 21.15
N ILE A 178 -7.26 1.74 20.85
CA ILE A 178 -7.16 2.27 19.50
C ILE A 178 -5.95 1.66 18.81
N VAL A 179 -6.16 1.02 17.66
CA VAL A 179 -5.09 0.62 16.73
C VAL A 179 -4.88 1.74 15.73
N VAL A 180 -3.65 2.23 15.62
CA VAL A 180 -3.29 3.27 14.65
C VAL A 180 -2.37 2.69 13.58
N ILE A 181 -2.72 2.82 12.30
CA ILE A 181 -1.90 2.37 11.18
C ILE A 181 -1.33 3.60 10.46
N THR A 182 -0.01 3.72 10.40
CA THR A 182 0.68 4.89 9.85
C THR A 182 1.55 4.54 8.66
N GLY A 183 1.66 5.47 7.70
CA GLY A 183 2.64 5.39 6.63
C GLY A 183 3.28 6.74 6.32
N ALA A 184 3.98 6.82 5.19
CA ALA A 184 4.90 7.92 4.90
C ALA A 184 4.24 9.31 4.93
N GLY A 185 2.93 9.39 4.69
CA GLY A 185 2.15 10.63 4.71
C GLY A 185 2.33 11.43 6.00
N ILE A 186 2.48 10.77 7.16
CA ILE A 186 2.62 11.45 8.46
C ILE A 186 3.97 12.16 8.63
N SER A 187 4.96 11.84 7.80
CA SER A 187 6.32 12.41 7.83
C SER A 187 6.55 13.45 6.73
N THR A 188 5.61 13.60 5.79
CA THR A 188 5.80 14.48 4.62
C THR A 188 5.96 15.96 4.95
N SER A 189 5.39 16.45 6.06
CA SER A 189 5.52 17.85 6.48
C SER A 189 6.92 18.20 6.99
N LEU A 190 7.78 17.21 7.30
CA LEU A 190 9.20 17.41 7.60
C LEU A 190 10.07 17.47 6.33
N GLY A 191 9.47 17.36 5.15
CA GLY A 191 10.20 17.26 3.89
C GLY A 191 10.81 15.88 3.64
N ILE A 192 10.47 14.87 4.46
CA ILE A 192 10.77 13.46 4.14
C ILE A 192 9.83 13.06 3.01
N PRO A 193 10.33 12.84 1.78
CA PRO A 193 9.47 12.48 0.67
C PRO A 193 8.85 11.12 0.95
N ASP A 194 7.59 10.94 0.56
CA ASP A 194 7.05 9.59 0.50
C ASP A 194 7.73 8.81 -0.63
N PHE A 195 7.44 7.52 -0.72
CA PHE A 195 8.05 6.71 -1.79
C PHE A 195 7.41 7.00 -3.16
N ARG A 196 6.11 7.27 -3.20
CA ARG A 196 5.27 7.11 -4.39
C ARG A 196 4.72 8.40 -5.01
N SER A 197 4.82 9.56 -4.35
CA SER A 197 4.25 10.80 -4.90
C SER A 197 4.92 11.19 -6.21
N LYS A 198 4.10 11.51 -7.23
CA LYS A 198 4.59 11.92 -8.55
C LYS A 198 5.41 13.20 -8.44
N GLY A 199 6.66 13.18 -8.90
CA GLY A 199 7.55 14.34 -9.00
C GLY A 199 8.27 14.74 -7.70
N THR A 200 7.80 14.31 -6.54
CA THR A 200 8.43 14.61 -5.22
C THR A 200 8.89 13.37 -4.46
N GLY A 201 8.29 12.21 -4.73
CA GLY A 201 8.56 10.96 -4.05
C GLY A 201 9.94 10.39 -4.37
N LEU A 202 10.41 9.46 -3.54
CA LEU A 202 11.71 8.82 -3.70
C LEU A 202 11.84 8.19 -5.09
N TYR A 203 10.84 7.42 -5.55
CA TYR A 203 10.93 6.71 -6.83
C TYR A 203 11.12 7.61 -8.05
N SER A 204 10.49 8.79 -8.09
CA SER A 204 10.72 9.76 -9.17
C SER A 204 12.16 10.30 -9.20
N LYS A 205 12.84 10.34 -8.05
CA LYS A 205 14.25 10.73 -7.98
C LYS A 205 15.18 9.62 -8.46
N LEU A 206 14.72 8.36 -8.49
CA LEU A 206 15.52 7.18 -8.82
C LEU A 206 15.44 6.78 -10.30
N GLU A 207 14.62 7.45 -11.12
CA GLU A 207 14.47 7.18 -12.55
C GLU A 207 15.81 7.21 -13.32
N HIS A 208 16.80 7.99 -12.84
CA HIS A 208 18.13 8.08 -13.44
C HIS A 208 19.02 6.85 -13.21
N LEU A 209 18.67 5.95 -12.29
CA LEU A 209 19.45 4.75 -11.97
C LEU A 209 19.26 3.61 -12.98
N GLY A 210 18.35 3.76 -13.95
CA GLY A 210 18.13 2.77 -15.02
C GLY A 210 17.47 1.47 -14.57
N LEU A 211 16.81 1.48 -13.41
CA LEU A 211 16.02 0.36 -12.90
C LEU A 211 14.70 0.24 -13.67
N ALA A 212 14.22 -0.98 -13.89
CA ALA A 212 12.96 -1.23 -14.58
C ALA A 212 11.76 -0.84 -13.71
N ASP A 213 11.86 -1.12 -12.40
CA ASP A 213 10.95 -0.64 -11.36
C ASP A 213 11.77 -0.03 -10.20
N PRO A 214 11.52 1.23 -9.80
CA PRO A 214 12.14 1.84 -8.61
C PRO A 214 11.98 1.05 -7.30
N GLN A 215 11.02 0.13 -7.21
CA GLN A 215 10.85 -0.78 -6.07
C GLN A 215 11.99 -1.80 -5.92
N GLU A 216 12.70 -2.11 -7.02
CA GLU A 216 13.83 -3.06 -7.05
C GLU A 216 14.98 -2.66 -6.12
N VAL A 217 15.08 -1.37 -5.75
CA VAL A 217 16.07 -0.89 -4.78
C VAL A 217 15.91 -1.53 -3.39
N PHE A 218 14.70 -1.96 -3.06
CA PHE A 218 14.38 -2.66 -1.83
C PHE A 218 14.19 -4.17 -2.05
N ASP A 219 14.61 -4.73 -3.17
CA ASP A 219 14.55 -6.17 -3.41
C ASP A 219 15.79 -6.89 -2.83
N ILE A 220 15.57 -7.98 -2.09
CA ILE A 220 16.68 -8.71 -1.44
C ILE A 220 17.61 -9.42 -2.43
N GLY A 221 17.09 -9.84 -3.58
CA GLY A 221 17.86 -10.42 -4.66
C GLY A 221 18.78 -9.39 -5.29
N VAL A 222 18.25 -8.20 -5.61
CA VAL A 222 19.03 -7.06 -6.12
C VAL A 222 20.09 -6.62 -5.10
N PHE A 223 19.73 -6.52 -3.81
CA PHE A 223 20.68 -6.16 -2.75
C PHE A 223 21.84 -7.15 -2.61
N LYS A 224 21.58 -8.45 -2.78
CA LYS A 224 22.62 -9.49 -2.73
C LYS A 224 23.54 -9.45 -3.95
N GLN A 225 23.05 -9.02 -5.10
CA GLN A 225 23.84 -8.86 -6.32
C GLN A 225 24.70 -7.59 -6.28
N ASP A 226 24.08 -6.45 -5.96
CA ASP A 226 24.77 -5.17 -5.84
C ASP A 226 24.16 -4.31 -4.70
N PRO A 227 24.72 -4.35 -3.49
CA PRO A 227 24.25 -3.55 -2.37
C PRO A 227 24.50 -2.05 -2.57
N SER A 228 25.37 -1.65 -3.53
CA SER A 228 25.69 -0.24 -3.76
C SER A 228 24.48 0.55 -4.27
N ILE A 229 23.54 -0.10 -4.98
CA ILE A 229 22.30 0.49 -5.46
C ILE A 229 21.49 1.03 -4.28
N PHE A 230 21.23 0.21 -3.27
CA PHE A 230 20.54 0.62 -2.04
C PHE A 230 21.31 1.72 -1.31
N TYR A 231 22.63 1.56 -1.12
CA TYR A 231 23.41 2.54 -0.37
C TYR A 231 23.60 3.88 -1.09
N SER A 232 23.44 3.92 -2.41
CA SER A 232 23.42 5.17 -3.18
C SER A 232 22.24 6.06 -2.82
N VAL A 233 21.11 5.45 -2.44
CA VAL A 233 19.85 6.12 -2.07
C VAL A 233 19.64 6.22 -0.57
N ALA A 234 20.26 5.32 0.21
CA ALA A 234 20.03 5.20 1.65
C ALA A 234 20.33 6.51 2.41
N LYS A 235 21.28 7.32 1.92
CA LYS A 235 21.59 8.65 2.45
C LYS A 235 20.40 9.62 2.43
N ASP A 236 19.50 9.47 1.45
CA ASP A 236 18.33 10.33 1.26
C ASP A 236 17.11 9.80 2.02
N ILE A 237 17.16 8.54 2.46
CA ILE A 237 16.12 7.86 3.24
C ILE A 237 16.34 8.07 4.74
N VAL A 238 17.59 8.02 5.20
CA VAL A 238 17.91 8.22 6.61
C VAL A 238 17.51 9.65 7.03
N PRO A 239 16.65 9.81 8.06
CA PRO A 239 16.22 11.13 8.48
C PRO A 239 17.42 11.98 8.91
N ALA A 240 17.56 13.16 8.30
CA ALA A 240 18.55 14.16 8.68
C ALA A 240 18.10 15.03 9.88
N THR A 241 16.92 14.73 10.46
CA THR A 241 16.26 15.56 11.45
C THR A 241 15.94 14.80 12.74
N ASP A 242 16.00 15.51 13.85
CA ASP A 242 15.54 15.06 15.17
C ASP A 242 14.12 15.54 15.50
N ARG A 243 13.48 16.26 14.57
CA ARG A 243 12.11 16.75 14.71
C ARG A 243 11.10 15.67 14.28
N PHE A 244 9.91 15.72 14.84
CA PHE A 244 8.75 14.91 14.47
C PHE A 244 7.57 15.82 14.07
N THR A 245 6.47 15.25 13.56
CA THR A 245 5.30 16.05 13.11
C THR A 245 4.23 16.18 14.19
N PRO A 246 3.32 17.16 14.09
CA PRO A 246 2.12 17.23 14.93
C PRO A 246 1.33 15.91 14.94
N THR A 247 1.27 15.20 13.81
CA THR A 247 0.64 13.87 13.73
C THR A 247 1.34 12.84 14.63
N HIS A 248 2.68 12.82 14.68
CA HIS A 248 3.42 11.96 15.62
C HIS A 248 3.12 12.33 17.08
N GLN A 249 3.08 13.63 17.39
CA GLN A 249 2.73 14.13 18.73
C GLN A 249 1.32 13.68 19.14
N PHE A 250 0.36 13.67 18.21
CA PHE A 250 -1.00 13.20 18.47
C PHE A 250 -1.04 11.70 18.82
N ILE A 251 -0.27 10.86 18.12
CA ILE A 251 -0.18 9.43 18.42
C ILE A 251 0.44 9.23 19.81
N ALA A 252 1.50 9.98 20.14
CA ALA A 252 2.07 9.97 21.48
C ALA A 252 1.05 10.44 22.55
N MET A 253 0.22 11.42 22.24
CA MET A 253 -0.86 11.89 23.12
C MET A 253 -1.95 10.83 23.35
N LEU A 254 -2.28 10.01 22.35
CA LEU A 254 -3.19 8.86 22.51
C LEU A 254 -2.62 7.87 23.53
N HIS A 255 -1.31 7.59 23.46
CA HIS A 255 -0.63 6.75 24.43
C HIS A 255 -0.63 7.38 25.83
N GLN A 256 -0.27 8.66 25.97
CA GLN A 256 -0.27 9.38 27.25
C GLN A 256 -1.66 9.39 27.92
N ARG A 257 -2.73 9.33 27.13
CA ARG A 257 -4.12 9.24 27.59
C ARG A 257 -4.62 7.81 27.81
N GLN A 258 -3.75 6.81 27.68
CA GLN A 258 -4.07 5.39 27.84
C GLN A 258 -5.13 4.89 26.83
N LYS A 259 -5.17 5.49 25.63
CA LYS A 259 -6.11 5.12 24.57
C LYS A 259 -5.49 4.30 23.44
N LEU A 260 -4.17 4.39 23.28
CA LEU A 260 -3.47 3.65 22.23
C LEU A 260 -3.23 2.19 22.64
N LEU A 261 -3.76 1.26 21.86
CA LEU A 261 -3.43 -0.16 21.98
C LEU A 261 -2.06 -0.43 21.36
N THR A 262 -1.92 -0.14 20.07
CA THR A 262 -0.72 -0.35 19.26
C THR A 262 -0.73 0.61 18.06
N ASN A 263 0.43 1.16 17.71
CA ASN A 263 0.67 1.82 16.43
C ASN A 263 1.47 0.89 15.51
N TYR A 264 0.89 0.52 14.38
CA TYR A 264 1.54 -0.20 13.29
C TYR A 264 2.06 0.81 12.27
N SER A 265 3.38 0.99 12.21
CA SER A 265 4.00 1.92 11.29
C SER A 265 4.67 1.21 10.13
N GLN A 266 4.40 1.69 8.91
CA GLN A 266 5.13 1.33 7.70
C GLN A 266 6.43 2.11 7.54
N ASN A 267 6.64 3.13 8.39
CA ASN A 267 7.79 4.01 8.31
C ASN A 267 9.01 3.35 8.94
N ILE A 268 10.17 3.67 8.37
CA ILE A 268 11.50 3.22 8.82
C ILE A 268 12.29 4.38 9.46
N ASP A 269 11.70 5.57 9.55
CA ASP A 269 12.32 6.81 10.03
C ASP A 269 12.46 6.89 11.56
N ASN A 270 11.74 6.04 12.29
CA ASN A 270 11.81 5.90 13.75
C ASN A 270 11.38 7.18 14.50
N LEU A 271 10.60 8.06 13.85
CA LEU A 271 10.15 9.32 14.43
C LEU A 271 9.09 9.13 15.52
N GLU A 272 8.38 8.00 15.52
CA GLU A 272 7.40 7.64 16.54
C GLU A 272 8.06 7.50 17.92
N VAL A 273 9.23 6.86 17.96
CA VAL A 273 10.02 6.73 19.20
C VAL A 273 10.52 8.10 19.67
N LYS A 274 10.94 8.96 18.74
CA LYS A 274 11.37 10.34 19.06
C LYS A 274 10.23 11.20 19.61
N ALA A 275 9.01 11.00 19.14
CA ALA A 275 7.81 11.65 19.66
C ALA A 275 7.39 11.16 21.06
N GLY A 276 8.10 10.17 21.62
CA GLY A 276 7.88 9.64 22.96
C GLY A 276 6.96 8.42 23.00
N LEU A 277 6.72 7.76 21.86
CA LEU A 277 5.98 6.50 21.84
C LEU A 277 6.89 5.35 22.31
N PRO A 278 6.48 4.55 23.31
CA PRO A 278 7.31 3.45 23.77
C PRO A 278 7.26 2.27 22.81
N ARG A 279 8.34 1.47 22.79
CA ARG A 279 8.52 0.38 21.83
C ARG A 279 7.48 -0.74 21.97
N ASP A 280 6.91 -0.97 23.15
CA ASP A 280 5.83 -1.96 23.37
C ASP A 280 4.48 -1.55 22.75
N ARG A 281 4.38 -0.28 22.31
CA ARG A 281 3.21 0.30 21.64
C ARG A 281 3.45 0.59 20.17
N LEU A 282 4.61 0.24 19.64
CA LEU A 282 5.01 0.49 18.26
C LEU A 282 5.44 -0.81 17.59
N ILE A 283 4.80 -1.15 16.48
CA ILE A 283 5.24 -2.22 15.58
C ILE A 283 5.70 -1.57 14.28
N GLN A 284 7.00 -1.67 14.01
CA GLN A 284 7.60 -1.21 12.76
C GLN A 284 7.50 -2.34 11.74
N CYS A 285 6.41 -2.33 10.97
CA CYS A 285 6.04 -3.43 10.08
C CYS A 285 7.11 -3.72 9.02
N HIS A 286 7.79 -2.68 8.53
CA HIS A 286 8.86 -2.80 7.54
C HIS A 286 10.26 -2.73 8.15
N GLY A 287 10.37 -2.98 9.46
CA GLY A 287 11.64 -2.86 10.19
C GLY A 287 12.10 -1.41 10.37
N SER A 288 13.37 -1.21 10.71
CA SER A 288 13.92 0.13 10.93
C SER A 288 15.45 0.17 10.83
N PHE A 289 16.01 1.39 10.82
CA PHE A 289 17.45 1.60 10.94
C PHE A 289 17.99 1.42 12.38
N GLY A 290 17.22 0.86 13.32
CA GLY A 290 17.65 0.70 14.71
C GLY A 290 18.80 -0.30 14.88
N SER A 291 18.93 -1.26 13.97
CA SER A 291 19.99 -2.28 13.96
C SER A 291 20.33 -2.69 12.54
N ALA A 292 21.47 -3.36 12.39
CA ALA A 292 21.92 -3.91 11.12
C ALA A 292 22.48 -5.31 11.30
N THR A 293 22.17 -6.19 10.35
CA THR A 293 22.59 -7.59 10.35
C THR A 293 23.44 -7.90 9.12
N CYS A 294 24.55 -8.61 9.31
CA CYS A 294 25.38 -9.06 8.21
C CYS A 294 24.66 -10.13 7.38
N VAL A 295 24.59 -9.95 6.07
CA VAL A 295 23.93 -10.90 5.14
C VAL A 295 24.66 -12.24 5.00
N GLN A 296 25.93 -12.32 5.41
CA GLN A 296 26.74 -13.54 5.34
C GLN A 296 26.85 -14.26 6.69
N CYS A 297 27.30 -13.57 7.74
CA CYS A 297 27.60 -14.19 9.04
C CYS A 297 26.53 -13.96 10.11
N HIS A 298 25.43 -13.27 9.77
CA HIS A 298 24.31 -12.93 10.66
C HIS A 298 24.72 -12.18 11.94
N HIS A 299 25.88 -11.53 11.92
CA HIS A 299 26.28 -10.65 13.00
C HIS A 299 25.39 -9.41 13.03
N ARG A 300 24.69 -9.21 14.15
CA ARG A 300 23.86 -8.03 14.40
C ARG A 300 24.63 -6.98 15.20
N MET A 301 24.46 -5.72 14.82
CA MET A 301 25.03 -4.54 15.49
C MET A 301 24.04 -3.36 15.51
N PRO A 302 24.24 -2.37 16.39
CA PRO A 302 23.44 -1.14 16.39
C PRO A 302 23.49 -0.42 15.03
N GLY A 303 22.38 0.16 14.61
CA GLY A 303 22.30 0.86 13.34
C GLY A 303 23.15 2.13 13.29
N ASP A 304 23.33 2.78 14.44
CA ASP A 304 24.18 3.98 14.58
C ASP A 304 25.61 3.76 14.07
N ASP A 305 26.13 2.54 14.18
CA ASP A 305 27.48 2.19 13.73
C ASP A 305 27.61 2.15 12.20
N ILE A 306 26.50 1.92 11.47
CA ILE A 306 26.48 1.91 10.00
C ILE A 306 26.03 3.25 9.39
N LEU A 307 25.43 4.16 10.17
CA LEU A 307 24.98 5.47 9.71
C LEU A 307 26.09 6.31 9.04
N PRO A 308 27.34 6.36 9.53
CA PRO A 308 28.41 7.11 8.87
C PRO A 308 28.69 6.60 7.45
N HIS A 309 28.64 5.28 7.24
CA HIS A 309 28.83 4.67 5.92
C HIS A 309 27.66 5.03 4.99
N ILE A 310 26.42 4.92 5.48
CA ILE A 310 25.22 5.30 4.73
C ILE A 310 25.29 6.76 4.29
N ARG A 311 25.62 7.68 5.21
CA ARG A 311 25.72 9.11 4.91
C ARG A 311 26.82 9.43 3.89
N ALA A 312 27.87 8.62 3.84
CA ALA A 312 28.94 8.72 2.85
C ALA A 312 28.58 8.03 1.51
N GLY A 313 27.43 7.36 1.39
CA GLY A 313 27.06 6.55 0.22
C GLY A 313 27.95 5.32 0.04
N GLN A 314 28.51 4.80 1.14
CA GLN A 314 29.43 3.66 1.13
C GLN A 314 28.76 2.42 1.70
N VAL A 315 29.09 1.26 1.14
CA VAL A 315 28.61 -0.03 1.62
C VAL A 315 29.32 -0.37 2.95
N PRO A 316 28.61 -0.51 4.08
CA PRO A 316 29.19 -0.82 5.37
C PRO A 316 29.70 -2.27 5.41
N PRO A 317 31.01 -2.50 5.60
CA PRO A 317 31.56 -3.84 5.70
C PRO A 317 31.26 -4.45 7.06
N CYS A 318 31.09 -5.78 7.10
CA CYS A 318 30.91 -6.50 8.35
C CYS A 318 32.23 -6.61 9.11
N PRO A 319 32.31 -6.12 10.36
CA PRO A 319 33.53 -6.16 11.15
C PRO A 319 33.97 -7.60 11.47
N ARG A 320 33.01 -8.54 11.61
CA ARG A 320 33.31 -9.96 11.85
C ARG A 320 33.87 -10.66 10.61
N CYS A 321 33.26 -10.48 9.44
CA CYS A 321 33.79 -11.05 8.20
C CYS A 321 35.17 -10.47 7.88
N ALA A 322 35.35 -9.16 8.01
CA ALA A 322 36.65 -8.52 7.80
C ALA A 322 37.74 -9.06 8.73
N LYS A 323 37.41 -9.35 10.00
CA LYS A 323 38.34 -9.97 10.95
C LYS A 323 38.68 -11.41 10.57
N ALA A 324 37.69 -12.20 10.14
CA ALA A 324 37.90 -13.58 9.69
C ALA A 324 38.80 -13.65 8.46
N LEU A 325 38.59 -12.76 7.48
CA LEU A 325 39.44 -12.65 6.29
C LEU A 325 40.89 -12.32 6.66
N ARG A 326 41.11 -11.33 7.53
CA ARG A 326 42.45 -10.97 8.00
C ARG A 326 43.14 -12.13 8.74
N ALA A 327 42.40 -12.89 9.55
CA ALA A 327 42.92 -14.06 10.24
C ALA A 327 43.32 -15.18 9.25
N ASN A 328 42.49 -15.43 8.24
CA ASN A 328 42.76 -16.42 7.20
C ASN A 328 43.97 -16.02 6.34
N SER A 329 44.09 -14.75 5.95
CA SER A 329 45.27 -14.24 5.22
C SER A 329 46.56 -14.27 6.05
N ALA A 330 46.47 -14.11 7.38
CA ALA A 330 47.62 -14.26 8.27
C ALA A 330 48.04 -15.73 8.45
N SER A 331 47.08 -16.67 8.39
CA SER A 331 47.35 -18.12 8.49
C SER A 331 47.88 -18.76 7.20
N SER A 332 47.61 -18.16 6.03
CA SER A 332 48.11 -18.63 4.72
C SER A 332 49.49 -18.08 4.34
N GLY A 333 50.15 -17.35 5.26
CA GLY A 333 51.49 -16.82 5.09
C GLY A 333 52.60 -17.88 5.17
N SER A 334 52.72 -18.77 4.18
CA SER A 334 53.98 -19.47 3.81
C SER A 334 53.89 -20.33 2.53
N LEU A 335 53.42 -19.78 1.40
CA LEU A 335 53.81 -20.33 0.09
C LEU A 335 54.13 -19.16 -0.86
N LYS A 336 55.43 -18.83 -0.95
CA LYS A 336 55.98 -17.88 -1.93
C LYS A 336 55.66 -18.39 -3.35
N ARG A 337 54.61 -17.87 -4.00
CA ARG A 337 54.48 -17.97 -5.47
C ARG A 337 55.62 -17.17 -6.11
N LYS A 338 56.53 -17.90 -6.74
CA LYS A 338 57.69 -17.40 -7.48
C LYS A 338 57.18 -16.58 -8.67
N ARG A 339 57.26 -15.25 -8.59
CA ARG A 339 57.01 -14.35 -9.72
C ARG A 339 58.08 -14.58 -10.78
N SER A 340 57.73 -15.17 -11.92
CA SER A 340 58.53 -15.07 -13.15
C SER A 340 58.16 -13.79 -13.89
N SER A 341 59.20 -13.00 -14.15
CA SER A 341 59.21 -11.70 -14.81
C SER A 341 58.93 -11.76 -16.31
N GLY A 342 58.15 -10.78 -16.80
CA GLY A 342 57.94 -10.41 -18.21
C GLY A 342 56.44 -10.19 -18.47
N GLY A 343 55.90 -9.02 -18.82
CA GLY A 343 56.47 -7.78 -19.35
C GLY A 343 55.59 -7.33 -20.53
N ALA A 344 54.66 -6.36 -20.29
CA ALA A 344 53.80 -5.63 -21.25
C ALA A 344 52.80 -6.49 -22.07
N ASP A 345 51.58 -6.10 -22.46
CA ASP A 345 50.96 -4.78 -22.63
C ASP A 345 49.40 -4.89 -22.72
N LYS A 346 48.68 -3.76 -22.67
CA LYS A 346 47.21 -3.59 -22.63
C LYS A 346 46.43 -4.12 -23.87
N LYS A 347 45.20 -4.65 -23.68
CA LYS A 347 43.92 -4.11 -24.25
C LYS A 347 42.67 -5.01 -24.07
N ARG A 348 41.60 -4.35 -23.58
CA ARG A 348 40.14 -4.47 -23.88
C ARG A 348 39.65 -5.73 -24.65
N ARG A 349 38.70 -6.46 -24.07
CA ARG A 349 37.69 -7.32 -24.74
C ARG A 349 36.39 -7.16 -23.93
N ARG A 350 35.29 -6.56 -24.40
CA ARG A 350 34.38 -6.83 -25.54
C ARG A 350 33.92 -8.28 -25.62
N TRP A 351 32.69 -8.46 -25.13
CA TRP A 351 31.78 -9.60 -25.17
C TRP A 351 31.70 -10.23 -26.57
N SER A 352 31.92 -11.55 -26.64
CA SER A 352 31.33 -12.39 -27.68
C SER A 352 31.14 -13.81 -27.15
N ASP A 353 29.92 -14.27 -27.41
CA ASP A 353 29.26 -15.51 -27.07
C ASP A 353 29.89 -16.76 -27.72
N GLN A 354 29.88 -17.87 -26.97
CA GLN A 354 29.73 -19.29 -27.37
C GLN A 354 30.70 -20.27 -26.67
N SER A 355 30.12 -21.02 -25.74
CA SER A 355 30.27 -22.45 -25.42
C SER A 355 31.65 -23.11 -25.55
N SER A 356 32.21 -23.54 -24.41
CA SER A 356 32.77 -24.89 -24.20
C SER A 356 33.16 -25.04 -22.72
N GLY A 357 32.71 -26.13 -22.09
CA GLY A 357 32.97 -26.40 -20.68
C GLY A 357 34.45 -26.59 -20.39
N ASN A 358 34.89 -25.95 -19.32
CA ASN A 358 35.99 -26.36 -18.47
C ASN A 358 35.64 -25.89 -17.05
N ASP A 359 35.92 -26.75 -16.08
CA ASP A 359 35.91 -26.45 -14.65
C ASP A 359 36.97 -25.39 -14.36
N ASP A 360 36.62 -24.12 -14.57
CA ASP A 360 37.32 -23.01 -13.98
C ASP A 360 36.60 -22.73 -12.66
N ASP A 361 37.20 -23.19 -11.56
CA ASP A 361 36.98 -22.60 -10.24
C ASP A 361 37.21 -21.09 -10.42
N ASP A 362 36.12 -20.34 -10.61
CA ASP A 362 36.15 -18.89 -10.48
C ASP A 362 36.77 -18.63 -9.10
N ASP A 363 37.95 -18.04 -9.10
CA ASP A 363 38.62 -17.53 -7.91
C ASP A 363 37.68 -16.47 -7.28
N ASP A 364 36.69 -16.94 -6.50
CA ASP A 364 35.75 -16.14 -5.74
C ASP A 364 36.57 -15.45 -4.64
N GLU A 365 37.17 -14.32 -5.01
CA GLU A 365 37.99 -13.51 -4.14
C GLU A 365 37.17 -13.24 -2.87
N PRO A 366 37.62 -13.66 -1.68
CA PRO A 366 36.71 -13.84 -0.56
C PRO A 366 36.19 -12.48 -0.10
N GLN A 367 34.96 -12.17 -0.49
CA GLN A 367 34.34 -10.87 -0.26
C GLN A 367 33.96 -10.72 1.21
N THR A 368 34.30 -9.56 1.79
CA THR A 368 33.83 -9.21 3.13
C THR A 368 32.31 -9.10 3.12
N GLY A 369 31.66 -9.74 4.08
CA GLY A 369 30.22 -9.61 4.24
C GLY A 369 29.79 -8.16 4.41
N VAL A 370 28.57 -7.87 3.97
CA VAL A 370 27.98 -6.54 4.01
C VAL A 370 27.00 -6.47 5.17
N MET A 371 26.99 -5.34 5.88
CA MET A 371 25.94 -5.05 6.86
C MET A 371 24.71 -4.56 6.11
N LYS A 372 23.52 -5.08 6.42
CA LYS A 372 22.22 -4.61 5.90
C LYS A 372 21.42 -4.05 7.09
N PRO A 373 20.79 -2.86 7.00
CA PRO A 373 19.88 -2.40 8.03
C PRO A 373 18.73 -3.39 8.19
N ASP A 374 18.20 -3.55 9.40
CA ASP A 374 17.08 -4.47 9.70
C ASP A 374 15.73 -3.88 9.23
N ILE A 375 15.69 -3.44 7.97
CA ILE A 375 14.52 -3.05 7.19
C ILE A 375 14.10 -4.26 6.36
N THR A 376 12.80 -4.51 6.26
CA THR A 376 12.24 -5.59 5.46
C THR A 376 12.29 -5.24 3.99
N PHE A 377 13.04 -6.02 3.21
CA PHE A 377 13.11 -5.90 1.76
C PHE A 377 12.01 -6.74 1.09
N PHE A 378 11.64 -6.42 -0.15
CA PHE A 378 10.78 -7.27 -0.96
C PHE A 378 11.43 -8.65 -1.10
N GLY A 379 10.64 -9.70 -0.91
CA GLY A 379 11.11 -11.08 -0.85
C GLY A 379 11.63 -11.54 0.51
N GLU A 380 11.72 -10.67 1.52
CA GLU A 380 11.99 -11.06 2.91
C GLU A 380 10.69 -11.29 3.70
N PRO A 381 10.67 -12.26 4.63
CA PRO A 381 9.55 -12.39 5.56
C PRO A 381 9.50 -11.17 6.49
N LEU A 382 8.29 -10.77 6.87
CA LEU A 382 8.10 -9.71 7.86
C LEU A 382 8.48 -10.21 9.25
N PRO A 383 8.80 -9.30 10.20
CA PRO A 383 9.11 -9.70 11.56
C PRO A 383 7.96 -10.50 12.18
N ASP A 384 8.25 -11.67 12.76
CA ASP A 384 7.24 -12.54 13.41
C ASP A 384 6.42 -11.80 14.48
N GLU A 385 7.01 -10.76 15.08
CA GLU A 385 6.37 -9.89 16.06
C GLU A 385 5.11 -9.21 15.51
N PHE A 386 5.10 -8.82 14.23
CA PHE A 386 3.96 -8.20 13.57
C PHE A 386 2.73 -9.13 13.60
N SER A 387 2.86 -10.31 13.00
CA SER A 387 1.75 -11.26 12.87
C SER A 387 1.28 -11.73 14.23
N ARG A 388 2.21 -12.07 15.12
CA ARG A 388 1.91 -12.53 16.48
C ARG A 388 1.17 -11.47 17.29
N ARG A 389 1.63 -10.22 17.26
CA ARG A 389 0.97 -9.12 17.99
C ARG A 389 -0.44 -8.87 17.49
N LEU A 390 -0.63 -8.92 16.17
CA LEU A 390 -1.94 -8.71 15.55
C LEU A 390 -2.91 -9.83 15.90
N THR A 391 -2.52 -11.09 15.70
CA THR A 391 -3.43 -12.25 15.82
C THR A 391 -3.67 -12.70 17.25
N GLU A 392 -2.65 -12.65 18.12
CA GLU A 392 -2.74 -13.20 19.49
C GLU A 392 -3.11 -12.15 20.55
N HIS A 393 -3.11 -10.86 20.21
CA HIS A 393 -3.32 -9.81 21.21
C HIS A 393 -4.24 -8.67 20.73
N ASP A 394 -3.92 -8.01 19.61
CA ASP A 394 -4.60 -6.77 19.25
C ASP A 394 -6.00 -7.02 18.67
N ARG A 395 -6.17 -8.08 17.88
CA ARG A 395 -7.45 -8.47 17.26
C ARG A 395 -8.61 -8.54 18.25
N ASP A 396 -8.36 -9.06 19.45
CA ASP A 396 -9.41 -9.33 20.44
C ASP A 396 -9.68 -8.13 21.37
N LYS A 397 -8.81 -7.12 21.34
CA LYS A 397 -8.89 -5.96 22.25
C LYS A 397 -9.31 -4.67 21.55
N VAL A 398 -9.04 -4.56 20.25
CA VAL A 398 -9.26 -3.33 19.50
C VAL A 398 -10.72 -2.89 19.56
N ASP A 399 -10.93 -1.60 19.80
CA ASP A 399 -12.26 -0.97 19.81
C ASP A 399 -12.40 0.18 18.79
N LEU A 400 -11.29 0.60 18.16
CA LEU A 400 -11.25 1.59 17.08
C LEU A 400 -9.99 1.41 16.23
N VAL A 401 -10.12 1.56 14.91
CA VAL A 401 -8.98 1.62 13.98
C VAL A 401 -8.87 3.00 13.37
N VAL A 402 -7.68 3.59 13.40
CA VAL A 402 -7.39 4.87 12.75
C VAL A 402 -6.22 4.69 11.79
N VAL A 403 -6.46 4.92 10.51
CA VAL A 403 -5.44 4.84 9.45
C VAL A 403 -5.01 6.25 9.07
N ILE A 404 -3.72 6.56 9.11
CA ILE A 404 -3.21 7.92 8.89
C ILE A 404 -2.05 7.90 7.89
N GLY A 405 -2.16 8.70 6.83
CA GLY A 405 -1.05 8.99 5.93
C GLY A 405 -0.52 7.78 5.14
N THR A 406 -1.38 6.82 4.81
CA THR A 406 -1.01 5.67 3.98
C THR A 406 -2.08 5.37 2.94
N SER A 407 -1.66 4.86 1.79
CA SER A 407 -2.58 4.35 0.76
C SER A 407 -2.96 2.87 0.97
N LEU A 408 -2.36 2.18 1.96
CA LEU A 408 -2.58 0.75 2.22
C LEU A 408 -2.50 -0.13 0.95
N LYS A 409 -1.49 0.11 0.11
CA LYS A 409 -1.23 -0.65 -1.12
C LYS A 409 -0.16 -1.74 -0.96
N VAL A 410 0.44 -1.88 0.21
CA VAL A 410 1.57 -2.82 0.45
C VAL A 410 1.16 -3.83 1.50
N THR A 411 1.16 -5.10 1.11
CA THR A 411 0.98 -6.24 2.01
C THR A 411 2.20 -6.40 2.90
N PRO A 412 2.03 -6.85 4.16
CA PRO A 412 0.81 -7.33 4.80
C PRO A 412 0.02 -6.22 5.50
N VAL A 413 0.55 -5.00 5.55
CA VAL A 413 -0.03 -3.91 6.37
C VAL A 413 -1.39 -3.48 5.84
N SER A 414 -1.58 -3.55 4.52
CA SER A 414 -2.88 -3.36 3.87
C SER A 414 -3.95 -4.35 4.34
N GLU A 415 -3.56 -5.54 4.81
CA GLU A 415 -4.50 -6.58 5.23
C GLU A 415 -4.97 -6.41 6.67
N ILE A 416 -4.27 -5.64 7.51
CA ILE A 416 -4.61 -5.47 8.94
C ILE A 416 -6.09 -5.12 9.10
N VAL A 417 -6.59 -4.18 8.29
CA VAL A 417 -8.00 -3.72 8.34
C VAL A 417 -9.01 -4.83 8.03
N SER A 418 -8.63 -5.82 7.24
CA SER A 418 -9.44 -6.98 6.85
C SER A 418 -9.35 -8.11 7.87
N TRP A 419 -8.21 -8.21 8.58
CA TRP A 419 -8.02 -9.17 9.67
C TRP A 419 -8.79 -8.77 10.93
N LEU A 420 -9.01 -7.48 11.18
CA LEU A 420 -9.72 -7.02 12.38
C LEU A 420 -11.24 -7.26 12.31
N PRO A 421 -11.94 -7.39 13.46
CA PRO A 421 -13.36 -7.71 13.45
C PRO A 421 -14.20 -6.63 12.73
N PRO A 422 -15.16 -7.02 11.87
CA PRO A 422 -15.87 -6.08 10.99
C PRO A 422 -16.73 -5.07 11.74
N GLN A 423 -17.14 -5.35 12.99
CA GLN A 423 -17.93 -4.45 13.83
C GLN A 423 -17.15 -3.26 14.40
N ILE A 424 -15.81 -3.29 14.31
CA ILE A 424 -14.94 -2.25 14.85
C ILE A 424 -14.96 -1.04 13.93
N PRO A 425 -15.23 0.18 14.43
CA PRO A 425 -15.22 1.39 13.62
C PRO A 425 -13.84 1.67 13.02
N GLN A 426 -13.81 2.16 11.77
CA GLN A 426 -12.57 2.49 11.06
C GLN A 426 -12.60 3.92 10.51
N ILE A 427 -11.62 4.73 10.93
CA ILE A 427 -11.42 6.12 10.49
C ILE A 427 -10.18 6.18 9.58
N TYR A 428 -10.28 6.92 8.48
CA TYR A 428 -9.18 7.12 7.53
C TYR A 428 -8.84 8.60 7.42
N ILE A 429 -7.53 8.91 7.52
CA ILE A 429 -6.98 10.26 7.47
C ILE A 429 -5.87 10.30 6.42
N SER A 430 -6.07 11.01 5.31
CA SER A 430 -5.07 11.12 4.25
C SER A 430 -5.40 12.24 3.28
N ARG A 431 -4.46 12.63 2.41
CA ARG A 431 -4.72 13.65 1.37
C ARG A 431 -5.69 13.16 0.28
N GLN A 432 -5.72 11.85 0.04
CA GLN A 432 -6.50 11.24 -1.04
C GLN A 432 -7.30 10.04 -0.51
N PRO A 433 -8.52 9.82 -1.03
CA PRO A 433 -9.34 8.68 -0.64
C PRO A 433 -8.76 7.36 -1.13
N VAL A 434 -9.11 6.28 -0.43
CA VAL A 434 -8.80 4.89 -0.82
C VAL A 434 -10.06 4.23 -1.35
N ASN A 435 -9.94 3.46 -2.43
CA ASN A 435 -11.08 2.83 -3.13
C ASN A 435 -11.18 1.32 -2.93
N HIS A 436 -10.09 0.67 -2.50
CA HIS A 436 -10.04 -0.78 -2.26
C HIS A 436 -10.50 -1.17 -0.85
N ILE A 437 -10.63 -0.21 0.08
CA ILE A 437 -11.06 -0.43 1.47
C ILE A 437 -12.23 0.50 1.81
N ASN A 438 -13.24 -0.03 2.52
CA ASN A 438 -14.42 0.73 2.93
C ASN A 438 -14.29 1.20 4.39
N PHE A 439 -13.86 2.44 4.59
CA PHE A 439 -13.81 3.09 5.89
C PHE A 439 -15.17 3.66 6.31
N ASP A 440 -15.36 3.82 7.62
CA ASP A 440 -16.59 4.38 8.17
C ASP A 440 -16.59 5.91 8.09
N ILE A 441 -15.44 6.54 8.23
CA ILE A 441 -15.27 7.99 8.15
C ILE A 441 -13.96 8.30 7.42
N ASP A 442 -14.04 9.05 6.30
CA ASP A 442 -12.86 9.56 5.58
C ASP A 442 -12.67 11.04 5.91
N LEU A 443 -11.50 11.38 6.45
CA LEU A 443 -11.06 12.74 6.76
C LEU A 443 -9.91 13.10 5.82
N LEU A 444 -10.26 13.83 4.76
CA LEU A 444 -9.38 14.09 3.63
C LEU A 444 -8.68 15.44 3.78
N GLY A 445 -7.36 15.46 3.77
CA GLY A 445 -6.57 16.68 3.91
C GLY A 445 -5.14 16.41 4.32
N ASP A 446 -4.40 17.47 4.62
CA ASP A 446 -3.09 17.31 5.26
C ASP A 446 -3.28 16.70 6.66
N CYS A 447 -2.52 15.64 6.96
CA CYS A 447 -2.66 14.90 8.22
C CYS A 447 -2.51 15.81 9.44
N ASP A 448 -1.57 16.76 9.40
CA ASP A 448 -1.33 17.67 10.52
C ASP A 448 -2.50 18.65 10.72
N VAL A 449 -3.17 19.05 9.64
CA VAL A 449 -4.37 19.91 9.68
C VAL A 449 -5.57 19.16 10.24
N VAL A 450 -5.82 17.94 9.74
CA VAL A 450 -6.92 17.10 10.22
C VAL A 450 -6.75 16.80 11.71
N VAL A 451 -5.55 16.40 12.12
CA VAL A 451 -5.22 16.09 13.52
C VAL A 451 -5.36 17.31 14.41
N ALA A 452 -4.95 18.50 13.94
CA ALA A 452 -5.13 19.74 14.70
C ALA A 452 -6.62 20.04 14.93
N GLU A 453 -7.48 19.90 13.92
CA GLU A 453 -8.92 20.11 14.05
C GLU A 453 -9.57 19.08 14.98
N LEU A 454 -9.19 17.80 14.90
CA LEU A 454 -9.65 16.78 15.83
C LEU A 454 -9.24 17.10 17.28
N CYS A 455 -8.00 17.54 17.49
CA CYS A 455 -7.52 17.96 18.82
C CYS A 455 -8.31 19.16 19.37
N ARG A 456 -8.65 20.15 18.53
CA ARG A 456 -9.48 21.30 18.93
C ARG A 456 -10.86 20.85 19.41
N ARG A 457 -11.52 19.98 18.66
CA ARG A 457 -12.86 19.44 19.02
C ARG A 457 -12.82 18.56 20.28
N LEU A 458 -11.75 17.80 20.46
CA LEU A 458 -11.51 16.98 21.67
C LEU A 458 -11.07 17.82 22.89
N ALA A 459 -10.80 19.12 22.72
CA ALA A 459 -10.15 19.97 23.71
C ALA A 459 -8.81 19.40 24.22
N TRP A 460 -8.05 18.74 23.33
CA TRP A 460 -6.74 18.19 23.63
C TRP A 460 -5.63 19.19 23.25
N PRO A 461 -4.73 19.58 24.17
CA PRO A 461 -3.68 20.55 23.88
C PRO A 461 -2.57 19.94 23.03
N LEU A 462 -2.64 20.13 21.71
CA LEU A 462 -1.60 19.73 20.77
C LEU A 462 -0.45 20.77 20.79
N ARG A 463 0.45 20.64 21.75
CA ARG A 463 1.62 21.52 21.88
C ARG A 463 2.75 21.03 20.96
N HIS A 464 2.84 21.61 19.77
CA HIS A 464 3.89 21.28 18.81
C HIS A 464 4.31 22.55 18.04
N GLU A 465 5.60 22.70 17.75
CA GLU A 465 6.16 23.87 17.04
C GLU A 465 5.63 24.04 15.60
N MET A 466 5.21 22.95 14.97
CA MET A 466 4.61 22.91 13.64
C MET A 466 3.07 22.80 13.67
N ALA A 467 2.44 22.86 14.86
CA ALA A 467 0.98 22.77 14.94
C ALA A 467 0.31 23.97 14.27
N VAL A 468 -0.89 23.76 13.73
CA VAL A 468 -1.71 24.84 13.16
C VAL A 468 -2.07 25.83 14.28
N PRO A 469 -1.69 27.12 14.17
CA PRO A 469 -2.00 28.14 15.18
C PRO A 469 -3.50 28.25 15.46
N ASP A 470 -3.88 28.48 16.72
CA ASP A 470 -5.30 28.52 17.17
C ASP A 470 -6.14 29.60 16.47
N ASP A 471 -5.52 30.69 16.03
CA ASP A 471 -6.15 31.77 15.27
C ASP A 471 -6.41 31.39 13.80
N GLN A 472 -5.74 30.36 13.29
CA GLN A 472 -5.93 29.90 11.92
C GLN A 472 -7.15 28.97 11.82
N LYS A 473 -8.14 29.43 11.06
CA LYS A 473 -9.39 28.69 10.81
C LYS A 473 -9.16 27.53 9.85
N ILE A 474 -9.70 26.36 10.21
CA ILE A 474 -9.74 25.17 9.36
C ILE A 474 -11.17 25.05 8.81
N GLU A 475 -11.31 24.99 7.49
CA GLU A 475 -12.60 24.75 6.83
C GLU A 475 -12.81 23.26 6.66
N VAL A 476 -13.93 22.76 7.20
CA VAL A 476 -14.35 21.36 7.06
C VAL A 476 -15.61 21.32 6.20
N LYS A 477 -15.56 20.62 5.07
CA LYS A 477 -16.68 20.51 4.12
C LYS A 477 -16.93 19.05 3.77
N PRO A 478 -18.19 18.58 3.73
CA PRO A 478 -18.48 17.26 3.20
C PRO A 478 -18.17 17.22 1.69
N GLU A 479 -17.60 16.11 1.22
CA GLU A 479 -17.37 15.89 -0.21
C GLU A 479 -18.72 15.65 -0.93
N PRO A 480 -19.03 16.39 -2.00
CA PRO A 480 -20.30 16.21 -2.72
C PRO A 480 -20.51 14.76 -3.18
N GLY A 481 -21.67 14.18 -2.88
CA GLY A 481 -22.02 12.81 -3.24
C GLY A 481 -21.57 11.74 -2.24
N TYR A 482 -20.92 12.13 -1.13
CA TYR A 482 -20.52 11.23 -0.07
C TYR A 482 -21.01 11.71 1.30
N THR A 483 -21.59 10.80 2.09
CA THR A 483 -22.09 11.12 3.43
C THR A 483 -21.01 11.04 4.51
N SER A 484 -19.95 10.24 4.26
CA SER A 484 -18.91 9.92 5.24
C SER A 484 -17.54 10.53 4.93
N ARG A 485 -17.45 11.39 3.92
CA ARG A 485 -16.19 11.99 3.47
C ARG A 485 -16.18 13.47 3.74
N HIS A 486 -15.15 13.95 4.44
CA HIS A 486 -15.00 15.33 4.85
C HIS A 486 -13.63 15.83 4.43
N VAL A 487 -13.60 16.96 3.72
CA VAL A 487 -12.38 17.62 3.24
C VAL A 487 -11.99 18.74 4.21
N PHE A 488 -10.72 18.78 4.58
CA PHE A 488 -10.11 19.71 5.52
C PHE A 488 -9.13 20.62 4.77
N ASP A 489 -9.46 21.90 4.71
CA ASP A 489 -8.62 22.93 4.09
C ASP A 489 -8.23 23.99 5.12
N LEU A 490 -6.98 24.43 5.08
CA LEU A 490 -6.56 25.63 5.82
C LEU A 490 -7.15 26.86 5.13
N ALA A 491 -7.91 27.68 5.87
CA ALA A 491 -8.42 28.93 5.33
C ALA A 491 -7.23 29.83 4.94
N LYS A 492 -7.24 30.35 3.72
CA LYS A 492 -6.26 31.38 3.32
C LYS A 492 -6.51 32.63 4.17
N PRO A 493 -5.47 33.31 4.67
CA PRO A 493 -5.67 34.58 5.36
C PRO A 493 -6.40 35.53 4.41
N SER A 494 -7.50 36.13 4.89
CA SER A 494 -8.29 37.06 4.10
C SER A 494 -7.40 38.22 3.68
N THR A 495 -7.10 38.32 2.38
CA THR A 495 -6.58 39.56 1.79
C THR A 495 -7.69 40.59 1.88
N THR A 496 -7.75 41.34 2.98
CA THR A 496 -8.66 42.46 3.13
C THR A 496 -7.90 43.62 3.77
N THR A 497 -7.64 44.62 2.92
CA THR A 497 -7.23 46.00 3.22
C THR A 497 -5.89 46.24 3.92
N ALA A 498 -4.79 46.09 3.16
CA ALA A 498 -3.66 47.02 3.31
C ALA A 498 -4.07 48.35 2.66
N ALA A 499 -4.78 49.19 3.40
CA ALA A 499 -4.89 50.60 3.05
C ALA A 499 -3.48 51.19 3.17
N VAL A 500 -2.81 51.34 2.02
CA VAL A 500 -1.56 52.10 1.91
C VAL A 500 -1.91 53.53 2.29
N ALA A 501 -1.60 53.91 3.52
CA ALA A 501 -1.62 55.28 3.97
C ALA A 501 -0.57 56.06 3.17
N ASP A 502 -1.07 56.84 2.23
CA ASP A 502 -0.34 57.75 1.37
C ASP A 502 0.25 58.89 2.22
N VAL A 503 1.39 58.65 2.85
CA VAL A 503 2.14 59.69 3.57
C VAL A 503 2.88 60.54 2.55
N LYS A 504 2.21 61.63 2.15
CA LYS A 504 2.78 62.77 1.44
C LYS A 504 4.09 63.22 2.10
N ASN A 505 5.22 62.92 1.45
CA ASN A 505 6.51 63.48 1.84
C ASN A 505 6.65 64.89 1.24
N LYS A 506 6.16 65.89 1.96
CA LYS A 506 6.62 67.29 1.82
C LYS A 506 7.97 67.41 2.53
N LYS A 507 9.04 67.70 1.79
CA LYS A 507 10.03 68.75 2.12
C LYS A 507 11.16 68.80 1.08
N LYS A 508 11.12 69.87 0.29
CA LYS A 508 12.28 70.63 -0.23
C LYS A 508 12.93 71.42 0.94
N PRO A 509 14.18 71.89 0.86
CA PRO A 509 14.64 72.87 -0.15
C PRO A 509 15.34 72.27 -1.36
#